data_AF-A0A093QGA7-F1
#
_entry.id   AF-A0A093QGA7-F1
#
_cell.length_a   1.000
_cell.length_b   1.000
_cell.length_c   1.000
_cell.angle_alpha   90.00
_cell.angle_beta   90.00
_cell.angle_gamma   90.00
#
_symmetry.space_group_name_H-M   'P 1'
#
loop_
_entity.id
_entity.type
_entity.pdbx_description
1 polymer ?
#
loop_
_entity_poly.entity_id
_entity_poly.type
_entity_poly.pdbx_seq_one_letter_code
_entity_poly.pdbx_strand_id
1 'polypeptide(L)' 'VAPTTPVCDVPSSAMTGTVVQLSCKETEGSPPSEYQWYKNGVALLEKTGTGSARTPNITYTMNKKSGTLV' A
#
# COMPACT_ATOMS: atom_id res chain seq x y z
N VAL A 1 -0.22 -10.13 23.16
CA VAL A 1 1.16 -9.94 22.67
C VAL A 1 1.23 -8.54 22.08
N ALA A 2 2.28 -7.77 22.41
CA ALA A 2 2.43 -6.44 21.83
C ALA A 2 2.86 -6.57 20.36
N PRO A 3 2.27 -5.81 19.43
CA PRO A 3 2.66 -5.82 18.02
C PRO A 3 4.14 -5.46 17.85
N THR A 4 4.84 -6.16 16.97
CA THR A 4 6.23 -5.83 16.61
C THR A 4 6.26 -4.68 15.61
N THR A 5 7.36 -3.94 15.59
CA THR A 5 7.53 -2.86 14.62
C THR A 5 7.42 -3.40 13.19
N PRO A 6 6.54 -2.83 12.34
CA PRO A 6 6.36 -3.30 10.97
C PRO A 6 7.65 -3.10 10.17
N VAL A 7 7.93 -4.03 9.26
CA VAL A 7 9.06 -3.95 8.33
C VAL A 7 8.55 -3.40 7.02
N CYS A 8 8.98 -2.18 6.67
CA CYS A 8 8.70 -1.58 5.38
C CYS A 8 9.92 -1.65 4.46
N ASP A 9 9.72 -2.15 3.24
CA ASP A 9 10.65 -2.10 2.12
C ASP A 9 10.11 -1.11 1.09
N VAL A 10 10.76 0.05 1.03
CA VAL A 10 10.41 1.15 0.12
C VAL A 10 11.69 1.61 -0.58
N PRO A 11 11.76 1.53 -1.92
CA PRO A 11 12.91 2.02 -2.65
C PRO A 11 13.02 3.54 -2.50
N SER A 12 14.24 4.03 -2.25
CA SER A 12 14.51 5.48 -2.10
C SER A 12 14.32 6.27 -3.40
N SER A 13 14.38 5.58 -4.54
CA SER A 13 14.19 6.16 -5.87
C SER A 13 13.64 5.12 -6.83
N ALA A 14 12.98 5.60 -7.88
CA ALA A 14 12.41 4.78 -8.94
C ALA A 14 12.72 5.44 -10.28
N MET A 15 12.92 4.63 -11.32
CA MET A 15 13.10 5.14 -12.67
C MET A 15 11.74 5.52 -13.25
N THR A 16 11.65 6.67 -13.93
CA THR A 16 10.40 7.12 -14.52
C THR A 16 9.91 6.10 -15.57
N GLY A 17 8.63 5.74 -15.51
CA GLY A 17 8.03 4.75 -16.41
C GLY A 17 8.23 3.29 -15.99
N THR A 18 8.93 3.03 -14.88
CA THR A 18 9.05 1.68 -14.32
C THR A 18 7.99 1.44 -13.24
N VAL A 19 7.62 0.17 -13.07
CA VAL A 19 6.76 -0.29 -11.99
C VAL A 19 7.64 -0.61 -10.79
N VAL A 20 7.28 -0.08 -9.62
CA VAL A 20 7.99 -0.33 -8.36
C VAL A 20 7.04 -0.90 -7.34
N GLN A 21 7.51 -1.88 -6.59
CA GLN A 21 6.76 -2.47 -5.51
C GLN A 21 7.23 -1.88 -4.18
N LEU A 22 6.30 -1.37 -3.39
CA LEU A 22 6.48 -1.01 -2.01
C LEU A 22 5.81 -2.08 -1.16
N SER A 23 6.42 -2.47 -0.05
CA SER A 23 5.81 -3.40 0.89
C SER A 23 5.99 -2.92 2.30
N CYS A 24 4.95 -3.00 3.12
CA CYS A 24 5.10 -2.86 4.55
C CYS A 24 4.28 -3.93 5.24
N LYS A 25 4.91 -4.75 6.07
CA LYS A 25 4.26 -5.89 6.70
C LYS A 25 4.68 -6.04 8.15
N GLU A 26 3.71 -6.49 8.94
CA GLU A 26 3.81 -6.91 10.32
C GLU A 26 3.25 -8.32 10.41
N THR A 27 4.07 -9.26 10.89
CA THR A 27 3.74 -10.69 10.88
C THR A 27 3.18 -11.21 12.20
N GLU A 28 3.18 -10.40 13.26
CA GLU A 28 2.84 -10.86 14.62
C GLU A 28 1.51 -10.33 15.14
N GLY A 29 0.81 -9.48 14.36
CA GLY A 29 -0.54 -9.02 14.68
C GLY A 29 -1.55 -10.17 14.68
N SER A 30 -2.31 -10.30 15.78
CA SER A 30 -3.48 -11.18 15.87
C SER A 30 -4.65 -10.41 16.50
N PRO A 31 -5.71 -10.08 15.73
CA PRO A 31 -5.95 -10.43 14.32
C PRO A 31 -4.98 -9.73 13.34
N PRO A 32 -4.87 -10.20 12.09
CA PRO A 32 -3.98 -9.60 11.09
C PRO A 32 -4.24 -8.11 10.91
N SER A 33 -3.18 -7.30 10.87
CA SER A 33 -3.26 -5.86 10.63
C SER A 33 -3.73 -5.54 9.21
N GLU A 34 -4.51 -4.47 9.06
CA GLU A 34 -4.84 -3.88 7.76
C GLU A 34 -3.85 -2.76 7.43
N TYR A 35 -3.48 -2.64 6.15
CA TYR A 35 -2.52 -1.65 5.69
C TYR A 35 -3.19 -0.53 4.89
N GLN A 36 -2.66 0.68 5.01
CA GLN A 36 -3.13 1.84 4.25
C GLN A 36 -1.93 2.65 3.77
N TRP A 37 -1.79 2.80 2.46
CA TRP A 37 -0.73 3.61 1.86
C TRP A 37 -1.15 5.07 1.73
N TYR A 38 -0.19 5.96 1.92
CA TYR A 38 -0.36 7.40 1.74
C TYR A 38 0.70 7.93 0.78
N LYS A 39 0.29 8.76 -0.18
CA LYS A 39 1.21 9.50 -1.07
C LYS A 39 1.01 10.99 -0.84
N ASN A 40 2.07 11.69 -0.46
CA ASN A 40 2.03 13.13 -0.19
C ASN A 40 0.93 13.51 0.84
N GLY A 41 0.72 12.67 1.85
CA GLY A 41 -0.33 12.86 2.86
C GLY A 41 -1.74 12.46 2.44
N VAL A 42 -1.95 12.03 1.19
CA VAL A 42 -3.26 11.59 0.69
C VAL A 42 -3.36 10.06 0.77
N ALA A 43 -4.42 9.58 1.41
CA ALA A 43 -4.76 8.17 1.49
C ALA A 43 -4.99 7.59 0.08
N LEU A 44 -4.25 6.54 -0.26
CA LEU A 44 -4.45 5.81 -1.50
C LEU A 44 -5.65 4.88 -1.37
N LEU A 45 -6.51 4.85 -2.39
CA LEU A 45 -7.70 4.00 -2.41
C LEU A 45 -7.38 2.73 -3.17
N GLU A 46 -7.96 1.60 -2.75
CA GLU A 46 -7.85 0.39 -3.56
C GLU A 46 -8.57 0.62 -4.90
N LYS A 47 -8.01 0.03 -5.96
CA LYS A 47 -8.65 -0.02 -7.28
C LYS A 47 -9.79 -1.05 -7.21
N THR A 48 -10.85 -0.77 -6.47
CA THR A 48 -12.11 -1.49 -6.59
C THR A 48 -12.70 -1.12 -7.94
N GLY A 49 -12.53 -2.01 -8.92
CA GLY A 49 -13.29 -1.94 -10.15
C GLY A 49 -14.78 -1.79 -9.81
N THR A 50 -15.46 -0.92 -10.55
CA THR A 50 -16.90 -0.62 -10.45
C THR A 50 -17.32 0.25 -9.26
N GLY A 51 -17.32 1.57 -9.46
CA GLY A 51 -17.91 2.51 -8.52
C GLY A 51 -17.68 3.96 -8.93
N SER A 52 -18.67 4.55 -9.58
CA SER A 52 -18.74 5.96 -9.98
C SER A 52 -18.34 6.93 -8.86
N ALA A 53 -17.07 7.35 -8.81
CA ALA A 53 -16.64 8.59 -8.18
C ALA A 53 -15.17 8.85 -8.55
N ARG A 54 -14.94 9.71 -9.56
CA ARG A 54 -13.65 10.37 -9.85
C ARG A 54 -12.43 9.51 -9.48
N THR A 55 -12.21 8.41 -10.18
CA THR A 55 -10.90 7.75 -10.08
C THR A 55 -9.86 8.75 -10.58
N PRO A 56 -8.91 9.24 -9.76
CA PRO A 56 -7.72 9.85 -10.33
C PRO A 56 -7.06 8.82 -11.27
N ASN A 57 -6.16 9.22 -12.17
CA ASN A 57 -5.34 8.28 -12.93
C ASN A 57 -4.52 7.41 -11.96
N ILE A 58 -5.14 6.35 -11.44
CA ILE A 58 -4.55 5.44 -10.46
C ILE A 58 -3.73 4.45 -11.26
N THR A 59 -2.42 4.69 -11.27
CA THR A 59 -1.42 3.81 -11.87
C THR A 59 -0.92 2.75 -10.89
N TYR A 60 -1.50 2.68 -9.69
CA TYR A 60 -1.07 1.77 -8.62
C TYR A 60 -2.17 0.76 -8.25
N THR A 61 -1.76 -0.34 -7.67
CA THR A 61 -2.58 -1.41 -7.09
C THR A 61 -2.14 -1.59 -5.65
N MET A 62 -3.06 -1.40 -4.72
CA MET A 62 -2.80 -1.61 -3.30
C MET A 62 -3.43 -2.93 -2.85
N ASN A 63 -2.74 -3.64 -1.97
CA ASN A 63 -3.28 -4.80 -1.26
C ASN A 63 -3.22 -4.54 0.24
N LYS A 64 -4.37 -4.25 0.84
CA LYS A 64 -4.52 -3.97 2.28
C LYS A 64 -4.25 -5.16 3.20
N LYS A 65 -4.17 -6.39 2.68
CA LYS A 65 -3.88 -7.60 3.46
C LYS A 65 -2.39 -7.92 3.51
N SER A 66 -1.69 -7.75 2.39
CA SER A 66 -0.24 -7.98 2.31
C SER A 66 0.60 -6.73 2.56
N GLY A 67 -0.03 -5.56 2.57
CA GLY A 67 0.64 -4.27 2.70
C GLY A 67 1.50 -3.89 1.50
N THR A 68 1.17 -4.42 0.32
CA THR A 68 1.91 -4.20 -0.92
C THR A 68 1.24 -3.10 -1.76
N LEU A 69 2.05 -2.24 -2.38
CA LEU A 69 1.63 -1.20 -3.33
C LEU A 69 2.50 -1.33 -4.59
N VAL A 70 1.88 -1.47 -5.77
CA VAL A 70 2.56 -1.62 -7.07
C VAL A 70 2.00 -0.65 -8.08
#